data_AF-A0A3C1DSQ4-F1
#
_entry.id   AF-A0A3C1DSQ4-F1
#
_cell.length_a   1.000
_cell.length_b   1.000
_cell.length_c   1.000
_cell.angle_alpha   90.00
_cell.angle_beta   90.00
_cell.angle_gamma   90.00
#
_symmetry.space_group_name_H-M   'P 1'
#
loop_
_entity.id
_entity.type
_entity.pdbx_description
1 polymer ?
#
loop_
_entity_poly.entity_id
_entity_poly.type
_entity_poly.pdbx_seq_one_letter_code
_entity_poly.pdbx_strand_id
1 'polypeptide(L)'
;MLGASRASLTEVRQILGDSSVSAVVGEEVLAVATLLAGQPALRGTLADPGAPAEQRAATIGQLVTGKISPAAVELVQQVVVRRWSSGGDLVEALGILGAEALLINAESDG
;
A
#
# COMPACT_ATOMS: atom_id res chain seq x y z
N MET A 1 10.43 -9.60 5.12
CA MET A 1 11.14 -8.58 4.31
C MET A 1 12.65 -8.78 4.13
N LEU A 2 13.12 -8.73 2.88
CA LEU A 2 14.55 -8.61 2.47
C LEU A 2 14.98 -7.14 2.24
N GLY A 3 16.25 -6.90 1.90
CA GLY A 3 16.85 -5.55 1.79
C GLY A 3 16.14 -4.60 0.83
N ALA A 4 15.75 -5.05 -0.37
CA ALA A 4 15.04 -4.21 -1.34
C ALA A 4 13.65 -3.78 -0.82
N SER A 5 12.91 -4.71 -0.19
CA SER A 5 11.59 -4.42 0.40
C SER A 5 11.68 -3.41 1.55
N ARG A 6 12.75 -3.47 2.34
CA ARG A 6 12.98 -2.49 3.43
C ARG A 6 13.22 -1.09 2.89
N ALA A 7 14.02 -0.94 1.83
CA ALA A 7 14.25 0.35 1.20
C ALA A 7 12.94 0.93 0.63
N SER A 8 12.16 0.11 -0.08
CA SER A 8 10.85 0.51 -0.58
C SER A 8 9.85 0.88 0.53
N LEU A 9 9.85 0.18 1.66
CA LEU A 9 9.03 0.55 2.82
C LEU A 9 9.45 1.91 3.39
N THR A 10 10.75 2.17 3.54
CA THR A 10 11.25 3.46 4.00
C THR A 10 10.80 4.60 3.09
N GLU A 11 10.91 4.44 1.78
CA GLU A 11 10.48 5.46 0.82
C GLU A 11 8.99 5.81 0.95
N VAL A 12 8.11 4.80 1.08
CA VAL A 12 6.67 5.07 1.19
C VAL A 12 6.31 5.63 2.56
N ARG A 13 7.02 5.24 3.62
CA ARG A 13 6.85 5.86 4.95
C ARG A 13 7.16 7.35 4.94
N GLN A 14 8.20 7.77 4.21
CA GLN A 14 8.51 9.20 4.07
C GLN A 14 7.36 9.95 3.41
N ILE A 15 6.80 9.39 2.32
CA ILE A 15 5.63 9.97 1.65
C ILE A 15 4.43 10.10 2.60
N LEU A 16 4.18 9.06 3.39
CA LEU A 16 3.09 9.07 4.36
C LEU A 16 3.30 10.16 5.44
N GLY A 17 4.52 10.28 5.96
CA GLY A 17 4.87 11.28 6.98
C GLY A 17 4.80 12.73 6.48
N ASP A 18 5.00 12.96 5.18
CA ASP A 18 4.85 14.28 4.55
C ASP A 18 3.39 14.64 4.22
N SER A 19 2.45 13.71 4.40
CA SER A 19 1.04 13.85 4.02
C SER A 19 0.11 13.94 5.22
N SER A 20 -0.95 14.75 5.15
CA SER A 20 -2.06 14.64 6.09
C SER A 20 -2.96 13.47 5.70
N VAL A 21 -3.13 12.52 6.62
CA VAL A 21 -3.88 11.28 6.38
C VAL A 21 -5.04 11.20 7.36
N SER A 22 -6.21 10.77 6.89
CA SER A 22 -7.40 10.56 7.74
C SER A 22 -7.48 9.11 8.22
N ALA A 23 -8.23 8.87 9.30
CA ALA A 23 -8.55 7.52 9.77
C ALA A 23 -9.10 6.63 8.64
N VAL A 24 -9.99 7.18 7.81
CA VAL A 24 -10.62 6.46 6.69
C VAL A 24 -9.57 5.90 5.73
N VAL A 25 -8.52 6.66 5.39
CA VAL A 25 -7.46 6.19 4.50
C VAL A 25 -6.70 5.02 5.13
N GLY A 26 -6.39 5.10 6.43
CA GLY A 26 -5.73 4.01 7.15
C GLY A 26 -6.55 2.72 7.15
N GLU A 27 -7.85 2.82 7.45
CA GLU A 27 -8.78 1.68 7.42
C GLU A 27 -8.90 1.05 6.04
N GLU A 28 -9.01 1.88 5.00
CA GLU A 28 -9.11 1.42 3.60
C GLU A 28 -7.83 0.72 3.13
N VAL A 29 -6.66 1.24 3.50
CA VAL A 29 -5.37 0.58 3.19
C VAL A 29 -5.25 -0.77 3.90
N LEU A 30 -5.70 -0.87 5.16
CA LEU A 30 -5.75 -2.16 5.88
C LEU A 30 -6.74 -3.14 5.23
N ALA A 31 -7.87 -2.66 4.73
CA ALA A 31 -8.81 -3.48 3.98
C ALA A 31 -8.19 -4.02 2.68
N VAL A 32 -7.41 -3.21 1.97
CA VAL A 32 -6.65 -3.65 0.77
C VAL A 32 -5.57 -4.67 1.14
N ALA A 33 -4.84 -4.47 2.25
CA ALA A 33 -3.86 -5.44 2.73
C ALA A 33 -4.54 -6.81 2.99
N THR A 34 -5.70 -6.80 3.64
CA THR A 34 -6.51 -8.00 3.93
C THR A 34 -7.00 -8.68 2.66
N LEU A 35 -7.50 -7.91 1.69
CA LEU A 35 -7.91 -8.41 0.37
C LEU A 35 -6.75 -9.14 -0.32
N LEU A 36 -5.57 -8.51 -0.39
CA LEU A 36 -4.41 -9.08 -1.07
C LEU A 36 -3.84 -10.29 -0.31
N ALA A 37 -3.92 -10.31 1.02
CA ALA A 37 -3.55 -11.48 1.82
C ALA A 37 -4.36 -12.72 1.43
N GLY A 38 -5.66 -12.54 1.14
CA GLY A 38 -6.57 -13.60 0.69
C GLY A 38 -6.48 -13.95 -0.80
N GLN A 39 -5.65 -13.25 -1.59
CA GLN A 39 -5.54 -13.43 -3.05
C GLN A 39 -4.08 -13.70 -3.48
N PRO A 40 -3.53 -14.91 -3.26
CA PRO A 40 -2.12 -15.22 -3.52
C PRO A 40 -1.65 -14.96 -4.96
N ALA A 41 -2.50 -15.27 -5.95
CA ALA A 41 -2.20 -15.02 -7.36
C ALA A 41 -2.08 -13.51 -7.65
N LEU A 42 -3.04 -12.72 -7.17
CA LEU A 42 -3.06 -11.27 -7.37
C LEU A 42 -1.85 -10.58 -6.74
N ARG A 43 -1.54 -10.88 -5.47
CA ARG A 43 -0.35 -10.30 -4.82
C ARG A 43 0.96 -10.76 -5.47
N GLY A 44 0.98 -11.95 -6.07
CA GLY A 44 2.11 -12.44 -6.87
C GLY A 44 2.32 -11.57 -8.11
N THR A 45 1.26 -11.32 -8.87
CA THR A 45 1.28 -10.43 -10.05
C THR A 45 1.68 -8.99 -9.69
N LEU A 46 1.18 -8.46 -8.57
CA LEU A 46 1.50 -7.10 -8.13
C LEU A 46 2.94 -6.94 -7.61
N ALA A 47 3.58 -8.03 -7.17
CA ALA A 47 4.98 -8.03 -6.73
C ALA A 47 5.95 -8.52 -7.81
N ASP A 48 5.48 -8.83 -9.02
CA ASP A 48 6.32 -9.30 -10.11
C ASP A 48 7.31 -8.21 -10.57
N PRO A 49 8.64 -8.41 -10.41
CA PRO A 49 9.64 -7.44 -10.84
C PRO A 49 9.73 -7.30 -12.37
N GLY A 50 9.16 -8.23 -13.15
CA GLY A 50 9.09 -8.16 -14.60
C GLY A 50 7.95 -7.28 -15.13
N ALA A 51 6.96 -6.96 -14.28
CA ALA A 51 5.82 -6.13 -14.67
C ALA A 51 6.15 -4.63 -14.53
N PRO A 52 5.92 -3.80 -15.57
CA PRO A 52 6.06 -2.34 -15.49
C PRO A 52 5.25 -1.75 -14.33
N ALA A 53 5.77 -0.69 -13.71
CA ALA A 53 5.11 -0.02 -12.59
C ALA A 53 3.71 0.47 -12.96
N GLU A 54 3.55 1.00 -14.18
CA GLU A 54 2.30 1.51 -14.72
C GLU A 54 1.25 0.40 -14.85
N GLN A 55 1.67 -0.80 -15.26
CA GLN A 55 0.78 -1.96 -15.37
C GLN A 55 0.31 -2.41 -13.98
N ARG A 56 1.21 -2.42 -12.99
CA ARG A 56 0.87 -2.77 -11.60
C ARG A 56 -0.07 -1.73 -10.98
N ALA A 57 0.19 -0.44 -11.20
CA ALA A 57 -0.68 0.65 -10.76
C ALA A 57 -2.07 0.60 -11.40
N ALA A 58 -2.15 0.31 -12.70
CA ALA A 58 -3.42 0.15 -13.41
C ALA A 58 -4.20 -1.07 -12.89
N THR A 59 -3.53 -2.20 -12.66
CA THR A 59 -4.14 -3.42 -12.15
C THR A 59 -4.77 -3.20 -10.78
N ILE A 60 -4.03 -2.61 -9.82
CA ILE A 60 -4.59 -2.33 -8.50
C ILE A 60 -5.66 -1.24 -8.59
N GLY A 61 -5.45 -0.19 -9.40
CA GLY A 61 -6.38 0.91 -9.58
C GLY A 61 -7.74 0.44 -10.09
N GLN A 62 -7.78 -0.48 -11.05
CA GLN A 62 -9.04 -1.06 -11.55
C GLN A 62 -9.80 -1.84 -10.46
N LEU A 63 -9.09 -2.40 -9.48
CA LEU A 63 -9.71 -3.19 -8.41
C LEU A 63 -10.30 -2.34 -7.29
N VAL A 64 -9.67 -1.21 -6.96
CA VAL A 64 -10.01 -0.42 -5.76
C VAL A 64 -10.68 0.92 -6.06
N THR A 65 -10.54 1.47 -7.27
CA THR A 65 -11.20 2.73 -7.66
C THR A 65 -12.71 2.61 -7.50
N GLY A 66 -13.32 3.60 -6.84
CA GLY A 66 -14.75 3.63 -6.55
C GLY A 66 -15.19 2.73 -5.40
N LYS A 67 -14.27 1.97 -4.78
CA LYS A 67 -14.53 1.18 -3.56
C LYS A 67 -13.90 1.77 -2.32
N ILE A 68 -12.83 2.54 -2.49
CA ILE A 68 -12.13 3.28 -1.44
C ILE A 68 -11.97 4.75 -1.86
N SER A 69 -11.64 5.61 -0.91
CA SER A 69 -11.41 7.03 -1.15
C SER A 69 -10.27 7.28 -2.15
N PRO A 70 -10.31 8.38 -2.94
CA PRO A 70 -9.25 8.72 -3.89
C PRO A 70 -7.86 8.78 -3.25
N ALA A 71 -7.76 9.29 -2.02
CA ALA A 71 -6.49 9.36 -1.28
C ALA A 71 -5.94 7.96 -0.95
N ALA A 72 -6.81 7.02 -0.56
CA ALA A 72 -6.40 5.64 -0.34
C ALA A 72 -6.01 4.92 -1.64
N VAL A 73 -6.70 5.19 -2.76
CA VAL A 73 -6.29 4.68 -4.08
C VAL A 73 -4.88 5.15 -4.42
N GLU A 74 -4.61 6.44 -4.26
CA GLU A 74 -3.29 7.02 -4.52
C GLU A 74 -2.21 6.36 -3.67
N LEU A 75 -2.41 6.28 -2.35
CA LEU A 75 -1.45 5.67 -1.43
C LEU A 75 -1.19 4.19 -1.79
N VAL A 76 -2.24 3.42 -2.06
CA VAL A 76 -2.10 2.01 -2.48
C VAL A 76 -1.31 1.89 -3.79
N GLN A 77 -1.57 2.76 -4.76
CA GLN A 77 -0.80 2.77 -6.01
C GLN A 77 0.67 3.12 -5.75
N GLN A 78 0.95 4.12 -4.91
CA GLN A 78 2.32 4.49 -4.53
C GLN A 78 3.08 3.34 -3.88
N VAL A 79 2.42 2.52 -3.06
CA VAL A 79 2.99 1.30 -2.49
C VAL A 79 3.25 0.24 -3.56
N VAL A 80 2.25 -0.05 -4.40
CA VAL A 80 2.29 -1.14 -5.38
C VAL A 80 3.38 -0.91 -6.45
N VAL A 81 3.65 0.33 -6.84
CA VAL A 81 4.69 0.61 -7.85
C VAL A 81 6.11 0.41 -7.34
N ARG A 82 6.32 0.30 -6.02
CA ARG A 82 7.64 0.02 -5.45
C ARG A 82 8.09 -1.42 -5.70
N ARG A 83 9.36 -1.69 -5.40
CA ARG A 83 9.98 -3.01 -5.62
C ARG A 83 9.88 -3.86 -4.36
N TRP A 84 9.03 -4.87 -4.41
CA TRP A 84 8.88 -5.83 -3.33
C TRP A 84 9.58 -7.14 -3.67
N SER A 85 10.22 -7.77 -2.68
CA SER A 85 10.90 -9.05 -2.88
C SER A 85 9.92 -10.22 -2.96
N SER A 86 8.69 -10.04 -2.47
CA SER A 86 7.61 -11.01 -2.57
C SER A 86 6.25 -10.32 -2.44
N GLY A 87 5.18 -11.01 -2.87
CA GLY A 87 3.81 -10.56 -2.60
C GLY A 87 3.46 -10.50 -1.10
N GLY A 88 4.16 -11.29 -0.27
CA GLY A 88 4.04 -11.22 1.19
C GLY A 88 4.59 -9.89 1.74
N ASP A 89 5.76 -9.47 1.25
CA ASP A 89 6.37 -8.19 1.65
C ASP A 89 5.50 -6.98 1.23
N LEU A 90 4.83 -7.05 0.07
CA LEU A 90 3.88 -6.02 -0.36
C LEU A 90 2.67 -5.92 0.60
N VAL A 91 2.09 -7.07 0.97
CA VAL A 91 0.95 -7.12 1.91
C VAL A 91 1.36 -6.62 3.29
N GLU A 92 2.53 -7.02 3.78
CA GLU A 92 3.11 -6.56 5.03
C GLU A 92 3.28 -5.03 5.03
N ALA A 93 3.82 -4.46 3.94
CA ALA A 93 4.00 -3.02 3.80
C ALA A 93 2.67 -2.24 3.84
N LEU A 94 1.65 -2.71 3.13
CA LEU A 94 0.30 -2.10 3.20
C LEU A 94 -0.27 -2.15 4.62
N GLY A 95 -0.11 -3.28 5.31
CA GLY A 95 -0.55 -3.43 6.70
C GLY A 95 0.14 -2.43 7.65
N ILE A 96 1.46 -2.29 7.51
CA ILE A 96 2.26 -1.33 8.28
C ILE A 96 1.80 0.11 8.01
N LEU A 97 1.68 0.50 6.74
CA LEU A 97 1.33 1.88 6.36
C LEU A 97 -0.11 2.24 6.75
N GLY A 98 -1.04 1.30 6.65
CA GLY A 98 -2.41 1.51 7.14
C GLY A 98 -2.45 1.76 8.64
N ALA A 99 -1.69 0.98 9.43
CA ALA A 99 -1.59 1.18 10.88
C ALA A 99 -0.89 2.51 11.24
N GLU A 100 0.15 2.90 10.50
CA GLU A 100 0.85 4.18 10.70
C GLU A 100 -0.03 5.37 10.35
N ALA A 101 -0.84 5.29 9.29
CA ALA A 101 -1.80 6.33 8.93
C ALA A 101 -2.83 6.57 10.04
N LEU A 102 -3.34 5.49 10.66
CA LEU A 102 -4.23 5.58 11.81
C LEU A 102 -3.56 6.22 13.02
N LEU A 103 -2.30 5.87 13.28
CA LEU A 103 -1.52 6.45 14.38
C LEU A 103 -1.31 7.95 14.18
N ILE A 104 -0.87 8.38 12.99
CA ILE A 104 -0.65 9.79 12.65
C ILE A 104 -1.93 10.60 12.81
N ASN A 105 -3.06 10.07 12.34
CA ASN A 105 -4.35 10.74 12.50
C ASN A 105 -4.75 10.86 13.98
N ALA A 106 -4.59 9.80 14.77
CA ALA A 106 -4.91 9.83 16.20
C ALA A 106 -4.03 10.82 16.98
N GLU A 107 -2.75 10.96 16.63
CA GLU A 107 -1.84 11.96 17.19
C GLU A 107 -2.20 13.40 16.79
N SER A 108 -2.84 13.58 15.63
CA SER A 108 -3.28 14.89 15.14
C SER A 108 -4.60 15.35 15.75
N ASP A 109 -5.45 14.41 16.19
CA ASP A 109 -6.77 14.68 16.76
C ASP A 109 -6.74 14.95 18.28
N GLY A 110 -5.59 14.74 18.95
CA GLY A 110 -5.38 14.93 20.40
C GLY A 110 -4.63 16.20 20.78
#